data_AF-A0A938NNA5-F1
#
_entry.id   AF-A0A938NNA5-F1
#
_cell.length_a   1.000
_cell.length_b   1.000
_cell.length_c   1.000
_cell.angle_alpha   90.00
_cell.angle_beta   90.00
_cell.angle_gamma   90.00
#
_symmetry.space_group_name_H-M   'P 1'
#
loop_
_entity.id
_entity.type
_entity.pdbx_description
1 polymer ?
#
loop_
_entity_poly.entity_id
_entity_poly.type
_entity_poly.pdbx_seq_one_letter_code
_entity_poly.pdbx_strand_id
1 'polypeptide(L)' 'MKVVAFLGSPRKNGNTELLLQETIRGIEESGLKVRLFNLNLMNI' A
#
# COMPACT_ATOMS: atom_id res chain seq x y z
N MET A 1 -14.94 8.19 -1.11
CA MET A 1 -13.85 8.32 -0.09
C MET A 1 -12.49 8.31 -0.78
N LYS A 2 -11.46 8.91 -0.18
CA LYS A 2 -10.07 8.83 -0.65
C LYS A 2 -9.30 7.94 0.31
N VAL A 3 -8.66 6.88 -0.19
CA VAL A 3 -7.85 5.96 0.61
C VAL A 3 -6.38 6.19 0.29
N VAL A 4 -5.54 6.29 1.32
CA VAL A 4 -4.09 6.44 1.18
C VAL A 4 -3.42 5.33 1.97
N ALA A 5 -2.47 4.64 1.34
CA ALA A 5 -1.68 3.58 1.95
C ALA A 5 -0.21 4.01 2.02
N PHE A 6 0.46 3.67 3.13
CA PHE A 6 1.88 3.93 3.33
C PHE A 6 2.61 2.60 3.56
N LEU A 7 3.56 2.28 2.67
CA LEU A 7 4.47 1.15 2.86
C LEU A 7 5.75 1.65 3.54
N GLY A 8 5.82 1.44 4.86
CA GLY A 8 6.98 1.80 5.68
C GLY A 8 8.02 0.68 5.81
N SER A 9 7.66 -0.58 5.55
CA SER A 9 8.61 -1.68 5.66
C SER A 9 9.70 -1.57 4.58
N PRO A 10 11.00 -1.58 4.94
CA PRO A 10 12.10 -1.49 3.97
C PRO A 10 12.36 -2.81 3.23
N ARG A 11 11.80 -3.93 3.74
CA ARG A 11 11.97 -5.25 3.14
C ARG A 11 11.13 -5.37 1.87
N LYS A 12 11.79 -5.45 0.72
CA LYS A 12 11.16 -5.80 -0.57
C LYS A 12 10.62 -7.23 -0.53
N ASN A 13 9.44 -7.44 -1.10
CA ASN A 13 8.72 -8.72 -1.11
C ASN A 13 8.49 -9.30 0.30
N GLY A 14 8.45 -8.45 1.33
CA GLY A 14 8.22 -8.88 2.70
C GLY A 14 6.74 -9.05 3.03
N ASN A 15 6.44 -9.72 4.14
CA ASN A 15 5.06 -9.98 4.58
C ASN A 15 4.23 -8.70 4.73
N THR A 16 4.84 -7.58 5.18
CA THR A 16 4.13 -6.29 5.28
C THR A 16 3.69 -5.76 3.91
N GLU A 17 4.54 -5.90 2.89
CA GLU A 17 4.17 -5.51 1.53
C GLU A 17 3.06 -6.41 1.00
N LEU A 18 3.18 -7.74 1.18
CA LEU A 18 2.14 -8.70 0.78
C LEU A 18 0.77 -8.36 1.41
N LEU A 19 0.73 -8.20 2.74
CA LEU A 19 -0.52 -7.89 3.46
C LEU A 19 -1.12 -6.55 3.03
N LEU A 20 -0.27 -5.54 2.78
CA LEU A 20 -0.72 -4.25 2.30
C LEU A 20 -1.31 -4.35 0.88
N GLN A 21 -0.70 -5.12 -0.01
CA GLN A 21 -1.21 -5.33 -1.37
C GLN A 21 -2.55 -6.08 -1.38
N GLU A 22 -2.72 -7.12 -0.56
CA GLU A 22 -4.01 -7.82 -0.44
C GLU A 22 -5.10 -6.91 0.14
N THR A 23 -4.74 -6.04 1.09
CA THR A 23 -5.66 -5.03 1.63
C THR A 23 -6.09 -4.03 0.55
N ILE A 24 -5.13 -3.54 -0.25
CA ILE A 24 -5.41 -2.63 -1.37
C ILE A 24 -6.34 -3.30 -2.38
N ARG A 25 -6.09 -4.57 -2.72
CA ARG A 25 -6.92 -5.34 -3.65
C ARG A 25 -8.38 -5.39 -3.19
N GLY A 26 -8.63 -5.75 -1.94
CA GLY A 26 -10.00 -5.80 -1.40
C GLY A 26 -10.70 -4.43 -1.40
N ILE A 27 -9.94 -3.34 -1.18
CA ILE A 27 -10.48 -1.97 -1.26
C ILE A 27 -10.82 -1.61 -2.71
N GLU A 28 -9.97 -1.96 -3.68
CA GLU A 28 -10.22 -1.71 -5.09
C GLU A 28 -11.40 -2.52 -5.64
N GLU A 29 -11.55 -3.78 -5.22
CA GLU A 29 -12.72 -4.62 -5.51
C GLU A 29 -14.03 -4.04 -4.97
N SER A 30 -13.98 -3.25 -3.89
CA SER A 30 -15.14 -2.51 -3.36
C SER A 30 -15.50 -1.24 -4.16
N GLY A 31 -14.77 -0.94 -5.24
CA GLY A 31 -15.00 0.22 -6.10
C GLY A 31 -14.34 1.51 -5.63
N LEU A 32 -13.45 1.44 -4.64
CA LEU A 32 -12.67 2.58 -4.14
C LEU A 32 -11.28 2.62 -4.79
N LYS A 33 -10.69 3.81 -4.88
CA LYS A 33 -9.29 3.96 -5.35
C LYS A 33 -8.34 4.16 -4.19
N VAL A 34 -7.18 3.52 -4.25
CA VAL A 34 -6.11 3.68 -3.26
C VAL A 34 -4.91 4.39 -3.88
N ARG A 35 -4.33 5.36 -3.15
CA ARG A 35 -3.02 5.94 -3.47
C ARG A 35 -1.98 5.36 -2.52
N LEU A 36 -1.06 4.56 -3.06
CA LEU A 36 0.05 3.97 -2.31
C LEU A 36 1.28 4.86 -2.36
N PHE A 37 1.91 5.08 -1.21
CA PHE A 37 3.23 5.71 -1.05
C PHE A 37 4.20 4.71 -0.44
N ASN A 38 5.29 4.40 -1.15
CA ASN A 38 6.40 3.65 -0.58
C ASN A 38 7.39 4.62 0.05
N LEU A 39 7.39 4.70 1.38
CA LEU A 39 8.19 5.66 2.13
C LEU A 39 9.70 5.44 1.90
N ASN A 40 10.11 4.20 1.66
CA ASN A 40 11.51 3.84 1.44
C ASN A 40 12.04 4.25 0.06
N LEU A 41 11.16 4.66 -0.86
CA LEU A 41 11.51 5.15 -2.19
C LEU A 41 11.30 6.66 -2.33
N MET A 42 10.80 7.32 -1.29
CA MET A 42 10.60 8.76 -1.29
C MET A 42 11.89 9.46 -0.88
N ASN A 43 12.14 10.63 -1.47
CA ASN A 43 13.25 11.50 -1.09
C ASN A 43 12.80 12.44 0.04
N ILE A 44 12.75 11.90 1.26
CA ILE A 44 12.27 12.57 2.49
C ILE A 44 13.24 12.34 3.66
#